data_AF-A0A7W1GAC1-F1
#
_entry.id   AF-A0A7W1GAC1-F1
#
_cell.length_a   1.000
_cell.length_b   1.000
_cell.length_c   1.000
_cell.angle_alpha   90.00
_cell.angle_beta   90.00
_cell.angle_gamma   90.00
#
_symmetry.space_group_name_H-M   'P 1'
#
loop_
_entity.id
_entity.type
_entity.pdbx_description
1 polymer ?
#
loop_
_entity_poly.entity_id
_entity_poly.type
_entity_poly.pdbx_seq_one_letter_code
_entity_poly.pdbx_strand_id
1 'polypeptide(L)'
;MDDTNFDLWLEFEHWEQTSADDPEDEAFNIQVIFPDGRTYALNVWTFKFFERMRRHDEAARDNLSGKYIIPPDLFVERLDRKLIEEVIEDIICCHGLKEEWLPRNDS
;
A
#
# COMPACT_ATOMS: atom_id res chain seq x y z
N MET A 1 -17.05 13.97 14.78
CA MET A 1 -16.50 14.43 13.50
C MET A 1 -16.66 13.27 12.55
N ASP A 2 -17.05 13.53 11.30
CA ASP A 2 -17.20 12.46 10.32
C ASP A 2 -15.78 12.12 9.85
N ASP A 3 -15.10 11.27 10.62
CA ASP A 3 -13.67 10.97 10.45
C ASP A 3 -13.38 10.19 9.15
N THR A 4 -14.42 9.85 8.37
CA THR A 4 -14.38 9.17 7.08
C THR A 4 -14.23 10.10 5.87
N ASN A 5 -14.19 11.43 6.06
CA ASN A 5 -13.96 12.35 4.95
C ASN A 5 -12.46 12.48 4.66
N PHE A 6 -11.97 11.84 3.59
CA PHE A 6 -10.58 11.92 3.12
C PHE A 6 -10.50 11.93 1.59
N ASP A 7 -9.39 12.48 1.07
CA ASP A 7 -8.99 12.33 -0.33
C ASP A 7 -7.95 11.22 -0.45
N LEU A 8 -8.13 10.32 -1.44
CA LEU A 8 -7.21 9.22 -1.72
C LEU A 8 -6.44 9.44 -3.03
N TRP A 9 -5.13 9.61 -2.89
CA TRP A 9 -4.19 9.65 -4.00
C TRP A 9 -3.41 8.34 -4.11
N LEU A 10 -3.23 7.84 -5.33
CA LEU A 10 -2.52 6.60 -5.64
C LEU A 10 -1.30 6.94 -6.51
N GLU A 11 -0.12 6.46 -6.10
CA GLU A 11 1.10 6.51 -6.90
C GLU A 11 1.44 5.13 -7.42
N PHE A 12 1.72 5.04 -8.72
CA PHE A 12 2.08 3.80 -9.38
C PHE A 12 3.54 3.89 -9.87
N GLU A 13 4.30 2.79 -9.78
CA GLU A 13 5.62 2.73 -10.42
C GLU A 13 5.51 2.68 -11.97
N HIS A 14 4.37 2.25 -12.52
CA HIS A 14 4.08 2.25 -13.96
C HIS A 14 2.83 3.08 -14.29
N TRP A 15 3.00 4.08 -15.16
CA TRP A 15 2.01 5.12 -15.48
C TRP A 15 0.90 4.67 -16.45
N GLU A 16 0.99 3.50 -17.08
CA GLU A 16 -0.03 3.01 -18.01
C GLU A 16 -0.50 1.61 -17.64
N GLN A 17 -1.65 1.53 -16.96
CA GLN A 17 -2.30 0.24 -16.75
C GLN A 17 -2.76 -0.33 -18.10
N THR A 18 -2.16 -1.43 -18.55
CA THR A 18 -2.58 -2.15 -19.75
C THR A 18 -3.59 -3.24 -19.41
N SER A 19 -4.34 -3.73 -20.39
CA SER A 19 -5.22 -4.91 -20.20
C SER A 19 -4.46 -6.21 -19.87
N ALA A 20 -3.12 -6.18 -19.89
CA ALA A 20 -2.27 -7.29 -19.48
C ALA A 20 -1.83 -7.19 -18.01
N ASP A 21 -2.13 -6.09 -17.33
CA ASP A 21 -1.71 -5.86 -15.96
C ASP A 21 -2.60 -6.64 -15.01
N ASP A 22 -1.96 -7.29 -14.05
CA ASP A 22 -2.62 -8.15 -13.10
C ASP A 22 -2.80 -7.37 -11.79
N PRO A 23 -4.02 -6.87 -11.51
CA PRO A 23 -4.25 -6.04 -10.33
C PRO A 23 -3.98 -6.79 -9.02
N GLU A 24 -3.88 -8.12 -9.04
CA GLU A 24 -3.50 -8.90 -7.86
C GLU A 24 -1.99 -8.98 -7.65
N ASP A 25 -1.12 -8.58 -8.58
CA ASP A 25 0.35 -8.70 -8.55
C ASP A 25 1.07 -7.33 -8.64
N GLU A 26 0.71 -6.40 -7.75
CA GLU A 26 1.14 -5.00 -7.78
C GLU A 26 1.78 -4.52 -6.47
N ALA A 27 2.62 -3.48 -6.60
CA ALA A 27 3.11 -2.66 -5.51
C ALA A 27 2.92 -1.18 -5.86
N PHE A 28 2.39 -0.40 -4.92
CA PHE A 28 2.02 0.99 -5.14
C PHE A 28 2.08 1.78 -3.84
N ASN A 29 2.08 3.11 -3.92
CA ASN A 29 1.95 3.96 -2.75
C ASN A 29 0.58 4.61 -2.72
N ILE A 30 0.08 4.90 -1.53
CA ILE A 30 -1.13 5.70 -1.35
C ILE A 30 -0.86 6.87 -0.42
N GLN A 31 -1.56 7.98 -0.65
CA GLN A 31 -1.65 9.07 0.31
C GLN A 31 -3.10 9.29 0.70
N VAL A 32 -3.35 9.30 2.01
CA VAL A 32 -4.64 9.62 2.62
C VAL A 32 -4.54 11.03 3.18
N ILE A 33 -5.34 11.95 2.62
CA ILE A 33 -5.28 13.39 2.94
C ILE A 33 -6.58 13.78 3.62
N PHE A 34 -6.49 14.33 4.84
CA PHE A 34 -7.63 14.82 5.59
C PHE A 34 -7.88 16.32 5.34
N PRO A 35 -9.12 16.81 5.54
CA PRO A 35 -9.46 18.23 5.37
C PRO A 35 -8.67 19.20 6.25
N ASP A 36 -8.12 18.72 7.36
CA ASP A 36 -7.28 19.50 8.27
C ASP A 36 -5.80 19.58 7.82
N GLY A 37 -5.47 18.97 6.67
CA GLY A 37 -4.13 18.94 6.11
C GLY A 37 -3.23 17.83 6.66
N ARG A 38 -3.72 16.97 7.56
CA ARG A 38 -2.99 15.75 7.93
C ARG A 38 -2.91 14.82 6.72
N THR A 39 -1.72 14.29 6.48
CA THR A 39 -1.46 13.33 5.40
C THR A 39 -0.81 12.09 5.99
N TYR A 40 -1.24 10.92 5.52
CA TYR A 40 -0.59 9.64 5.77
C TYR A 40 -0.14 9.06 4.43
N ALA A 41 1.08 8.54 4.38
CA ALA A 41 1.65 7.90 3.20
C ALA A 41 1.97 6.43 3.52
N LEU A 42 1.52 5.53 2.67
CA LEU A 42 1.68 4.10 2.86
C LEU A 42 2.28 3.47 1.61
N ASN A 43 3.24 2.56 1.80
CA ASN A 43 3.60 1.57 0.80
C ASN A 43 2.65 0.37 0.88
N VAL A 44 2.09 -0.05 -0.24
CA VAL A 44 1.06 -1.09 -0.30
C VAL A 44 1.47 -2.14 -1.31
N TRP A 45 1.44 -3.41 -0.90
CA TRP A 45 1.61 -4.53 -1.83
C TRP A 45 0.34 -5.36 -1.88
N THR A 46 0.13 -6.04 -3.00
CA THR A 46 -0.87 -7.10 -3.07
C THR A 46 -0.31 -8.44 -2.57
N PHE A 47 -1.19 -9.37 -2.20
CA PHE A 47 -0.74 -10.68 -1.72
C PHE A 47 0.04 -11.48 -2.77
N LYS A 48 -0.35 -11.42 -4.05
CA LYS A 48 0.38 -12.13 -5.12
C LYS A 48 1.76 -11.52 -5.37
N PHE A 49 1.88 -10.19 -5.26
CA PHE A 49 3.17 -9.49 -5.34
C PHE A 49 4.14 -9.98 -4.28
N PHE A 50 3.67 -10.13 -3.04
CA PHE A 50 4.48 -10.72 -1.97
C PHE A 50 4.97 -12.13 -2.31
N GLU A 51 4.11 -13.00 -2.85
CA GLU A 51 4.53 -14.33 -3.28
C GLU A 51 5.59 -14.29 -4.39
N ARG A 52 5.41 -13.40 -5.37
CA ARG A 52 6.38 -13.21 -6.46
C ARG A 52 7.72 -12.72 -5.92
N MET A 53 7.73 -11.74 -5.02
CA MET A 53 8.95 -11.23 -4.41
C MET A 53 9.68 -12.30 -3.60
N ARG A 54 8.95 -13.15 -2.85
CA ARG A 54 9.56 -14.27 -2.13
C ARG A 54 10.26 -15.25 -3.07
N ARG A 55 9.64 -15.57 -4.22
CA ARG A 55 10.22 -16.45 -5.25
C ARG A 55 11.42 -15.80 -5.95
N HIS A 56 11.35 -14.48 -6.18
CA HIS A 56 12.46 -13.72 -6.71
C HIS A 56 13.68 -13.79 -5.78
N ASP A 57 13.51 -13.51 -4.49
CA ASP A 57 14.60 -13.54 -3.50
C ASP A 57 15.20 -14.95 -3.35
N GLU A 58 14.37 -15.98 -3.41
CA GLU A 58 14.83 -17.38 -3.43
C GLU A 58 15.74 -17.66 -4.64
N ALA A 59 15.35 -17.20 -5.83
CA ALA A 59 16.12 -17.41 -7.06
C ALA A 59 17.39 -16.55 -7.12
N ALA A 60 17.31 -15.30 -6.68
CA ALA A 60 18.43 -14.33 -6.67
C ALA A 60 19.42 -14.58 -5.50
N ARG A 61 19.02 -15.38 -4.51
CA ARG A 61 19.71 -15.58 -3.22
C ARG A 61 19.74 -14.34 -2.32
N ASP A 62 18.89 -13.36 -2.58
CA ASP A 62 18.70 -12.17 -1.76
C ASP A 62 17.90 -12.49 -0.49
N ASN A 63 17.95 -11.61 0.51
CA ASN A 63 17.23 -11.75 1.78
C ASN A 63 17.36 -13.16 2.40
N LEU A 64 18.61 -13.64 2.45
CA LEU A 64 18.96 -15.00 2.87
C LEU A 64 18.24 -16.10 2.05
N SER A 65 18.15 -15.90 0.73
CA SER A 65 17.39 -16.77 -0.19
C SER A 65 15.89 -16.82 0.15
N GLY A 66 15.28 -15.64 0.32
CA GLY A 66 13.85 -15.48 0.57
C GLY A 66 13.39 -15.97 1.96
N LYS A 67 14.28 -15.96 2.95
CA LYS A 67 13.94 -16.33 4.34
C LYS A 67 13.27 -15.21 5.11
N TYR A 68 13.45 -13.98 4.66
CA TYR A 68 12.72 -12.83 5.16
C TYR A 68 12.38 -11.89 4.01
N ILE A 69 11.39 -11.02 4.26
CA ILE A 69 11.17 -9.81 3.49
C ILE A 69 10.84 -8.72 4.49
N ILE A 70 11.21 -7.48 4.20
CA ILE A 70 10.70 -6.34 4.97
C ILE A 70 9.32 -6.01 4.37
N PRO A 71 8.24 -6.14 5.16
CA PRO A 71 6.90 -5.95 4.63
C PRO A 71 6.60 -4.47 4.31
N PRO A 72 5.63 -4.20 3.42
CA PRO A 72 5.05 -2.88 3.24
C PRO A 72 4.24 -2.46 4.48
N ASP A 73 3.69 -1.25 4.44
CA ASP A 73 2.78 -0.75 5.47
C ASP A 73 1.45 -1.52 5.51
N LEU A 74 0.97 -1.92 4.33
CA LEU A 74 -0.32 -2.57 4.13
C LEU A 74 -0.26 -3.64 3.04
N PHE A 75 -1.00 -4.73 3.25
CA PHE A 75 -1.31 -5.70 2.20
C PHE A 75 -2.79 -5.64 1.83
N VAL A 76 -3.09 -5.71 0.53
CA VAL A 76 -4.47 -5.78 0.01
C VAL A 76 -4.64 -6.92 -0.99
N GLU A 77 -5.89 -7.27 -1.31
CA GLU A 77 -6.19 -8.32 -2.29
C GLU A 77 -5.75 -7.91 -3.70
N ARG A 78 -6.09 -6.69 -4.13
CA ARG A 78 -5.82 -6.18 -5.47
C ARG A 78 -5.72 -4.65 -5.51
N LEU A 79 -5.08 -4.12 -6.53
CA LEU A 79 -5.09 -2.72 -6.90
C LEU A 79 -6.44 -2.37 -7.54
N ASP A 80 -7.41 -2.03 -6.69
CA ASP A 80 -8.74 -1.56 -7.08
C ASP A 80 -9.11 -0.38 -6.19
N ARG A 81 -9.44 0.78 -6.79
CA ARG A 81 -9.71 2.01 -6.03
C ARG A 81 -10.83 1.80 -5.00
N LYS A 82 -11.90 1.13 -5.39
CA LYS A 82 -13.05 0.91 -4.51
C LYS A 82 -12.66 0.06 -3.30
N LEU A 83 -11.95 -1.05 -3.52
CA LEU A 83 -11.42 -1.87 -2.43
C LEU A 83 -10.49 -1.07 -1.51
N ILE A 84 -9.59 -0.26 -2.08
CA ILE A 84 -8.65 0.54 -1.27
C ILE A 84 -9.40 1.56 -0.42
N GLU A 85 -10.41 2.23 -0.97
CA GLU A 85 -11.27 3.15 -0.22
C GLU A 85 -11.98 2.43 0.93
N GLU A 86 -12.60 1.26 0.68
CA GLU A 86 -13.25 0.43 1.72
C GLU A 86 -12.25 0.00 2.82
N VAL A 87 -11.01 -0.35 2.47
CA VAL A 87 -9.96 -0.72 3.42
C VAL A 87 -9.54 0.47 4.28
N ILE A 88 -9.34 1.65 3.68
CA ILE A 88 -8.96 2.85 4.44
C ILE A 88 -10.09 3.30 5.36
N GLU A 89 -11.34 3.25 4.90
CA GLU A 89 -12.51 3.51 5.75
C GLU A 89 -12.58 2.57 6.95
N ASP A 90 -12.38 1.26 6.75
CA ASP A 90 -12.37 0.28 7.82
C ASP A 90 -11.23 0.54 8.82
N ILE A 91 -10.02 0.81 8.35
CA ILE A 91 -8.89 1.14 9.23
C ILE A 91 -9.20 2.38 10.05
N ILE A 92 -9.71 3.45 9.45
CA ILE A 92 -10.06 4.68 10.18
C ILE A 92 -11.12 4.40 11.24
N CYS A 93 -12.17 3.65 10.89
CA CYS A 93 -13.31 3.42 11.78
C CYS A 93 -13.01 2.44 12.92
N CYS A 94 -12.24 1.39 12.64
CA CYS A 94 -12.08 0.24 13.53
C CYS A 94 -10.73 0.20 14.25
N HIS A 95 -9.68 0.77 13.67
CA HIS A 95 -8.29 0.54 14.09
C HIS A 95 -7.49 1.82 14.37
N GLY A 96 -7.86 2.92 13.71
CA GLY A 96 -7.05 4.14 13.63
C GLY A 96 -5.86 3.98 12.67
N LEU A 97 -5.54 5.04 11.94
CA LEU A 97 -4.32 5.11 11.15
C LEU A 97 -3.10 5.15 12.08
N LYS A 98 -2.03 4.49 11.68
CA LYS A 98 -0.81 4.41 12.49
C LYS A 98 0.04 5.67 12.36
N GLU A 99 0.68 6.07 13.45
CA GLU A 99 1.61 7.21 13.46
C GLU A 99 2.83 6.99 12.55
N GLU A 100 3.25 5.74 12.35
CA GLU A 100 4.38 5.38 11.48
C GLU A 100 4.14 5.72 9.99
N TRP A 101 2.88 5.93 9.61
CA TRP A 101 2.48 6.33 8.25
C TRP A 101 2.45 7.85 8.06
N LEU A 102 2.70 8.64 9.11
CA LEU A 102 2.90 10.07 8.94
C LEU A 102 4.20 10.31 8.14
N PRO A 103 4.20 11.22 7.15
CA PRO A 103 5.41 11.61 6.45
C PRO A 103 6.48 12.02 7.45
N ARG A 104 7.69 11.48 7.30
CA ARG A 104 8.81 11.93 8.12
C ARG A 104 9.12 13.36 7.73
N ASN A 105 9.07 14.27 8.70
CA ASN A 105 9.67 15.59 8.54
C ASN A 105 11.19 15.40 8.52
N ASP A 106 11.74 15.18 7.33
CA ASP A 106 13.19 15.29 7.12
C ASP A 106 13.57 16.75 7.36
N SER A 107 14.13 17.00 8.54
CA SER A 107 14.68 18.30 8.96
C SER A 107 16.15 18.41 8.59
#